data_AF-A0A3D3ZHX6-F1
#
_entry.id   AF-A0A3D3ZHX6-F1
#
_cell.length_a   1.000
_cell.length_b   1.000
_cell.length_c   1.000
_cell.angle_alpha   90.00
_cell.angle_beta   90.00
_cell.angle_gamma   90.00
#
_symmetry.space_group_name_H-M   'P 1'
#
loop_
_entity.id
_entity.type
_entity.pdbx_description
1 polymer ?
#
loop_
_entity_poly.entity_id
_entity_poly.type
_entity_poly.pdbx_seq_one_letter_code
_entity_poly.pdbx_strand_id
1 'polypeptide(L)'
;MGKANQPFDYTTLAFDLKVPQTMYAGTAFHGALMSLDGGNTWSSINAGLPPATTINALTIDIDSDQLWAATNSGVYRSDNRGKTWQAFNTGLPSSVVVNSVQPDTVVNGGTRGVIFAGTKRGFYFSQDAGGHWKTSSESLVGTSIHVIYVDFHKPTTVFVGTDVGALRSDDSGQTWSGIGPGMPKDQPVYSLTWGTGDYSQLFAAADDVYLYPGTSGGLTLNRLIAIVIAALFFYLLYRLARRRRKVRNPERTLEQTKGGEERSEKDSVV
;
A
#
# COMPACT_ATOMS: atom_id res chain seq x y z
N MET A 1 26.93 16.42 20.87
CA MET A 1 27.68 16.26 19.60
C MET A 1 26.66 15.97 18.52
N GLY A 2 26.26 17.00 17.76
CA GLY A 2 25.18 16.88 16.78
C GLY A 2 25.60 15.98 15.63
N LYS A 3 24.81 14.94 15.32
CA LYS A 3 24.93 14.25 14.04
C LYS A 3 24.62 15.30 12.97
N ALA A 4 25.61 15.68 12.17
CA ALA A 4 25.39 16.46 10.97
C ALA A 4 24.34 15.72 10.12
N ASN A 5 23.32 16.45 9.64
CA ASN A 5 22.42 15.99 8.59
C ASN A 5 23.27 15.66 7.36
N GLN A 6 23.66 14.40 7.21
CA GLN A 6 24.17 13.91 5.94
C GLN A 6 23.00 14.02 4.95
N PRO A 7 23.17 14.62 3.76
CA PRO A 7 22.16 14.54 2.72
C PRO A 7 21.91 13.05 2.44
N PHE A 8 20.64 12.65 2.40
CA PHE A 8 20.30 11.32 1.92
C PHE A 8 20.71 11.23 0.45
N ASP A 9 21.67 10.38 0.13
CA ASP A 9 22.08 10.12 -1.23
C ASP A 9 21.09 9.14 -1.86
N TYR A 10 20.18 9.67 -2.68
CA TYR A 10 19.22 8.85 -3.40
C TYR A 10 19.86 8.27 -4.67
N THR A 11 19.78 6.95 -4.79
CA THR A 11 19.95 6.27 -6.07
C THR A 11 18.71 5.44 -6.35
N THR A 12 18.09 5.68 -7.49
CA THR A 12 16.90 4.97 -7.96
C THR A 12 17.25 4.26 -9.27
N LEU A 13 16.72 3.06 -9.47
CA LEU A 13 16.96 2.27 -10.66
C LEU A 13 15.63 1.99 -11.37
N ALA A 14 15.63 2.11 -12.69
CA ALA A 14 14.55 1.66 -13.55
C ALA A 14 15.10 0.70 -14.61
N PHE A 15 14.32 -0.34 -14.91
CA PHE A 15 14.72 -1.41 -15.83
C PHE A 15 13.84 -1.41 -17.06
N ASP A 16 14.45 -1.52 -18.23
CA ASP A 16 13.74 -1.74 -19.47
C ASP A 16 13.38 -3.21 -19.63
N LEU A 17 12.10 -3.54 -19.50
CA LEU A 17 11.62 -4.92 -19.65
C LEU A 17 11.58 -5.39 -21.11
N LYS A 18 11.64 -4.49 -22.10
CA LYS A 18 11.73 -4.84 -23.53
C LYS A 18 13.17 -5.07 -23.97
N VAL A 19 14.13 -4.38 -23.36
CA VAL A 19 15.57 -4.52 -23.63
C VAL A 19 16.31 -4.73 -22.29
N PRO A 20 16.46 -5.97 -21.81
CA PRO A 20 16.96 -6.25 -20.44
C PRO A 20 18.35 -5.71 -20.10
N GLN A 21 19.17 -5.40 -21.12
CA GLN A 21 20.50 -4.80 -20.94
C GLN A 21 20.43 -3.27 -20.70
N THR A 22 19.29 -2.67 -21.00
CA THR A 22 19.06 -1.24 -20.81
C THR A 22 18.56 -0.97 -19.40
N MET A 23 19.32 -0.15 -18.68
CA MET A 23 19.01 0.25 -17.31
C MET A 23 19.15 1.77 -17.19
N TYR A 24 18.37 2.34 -16.28
CA TYR A 24 18.44 3.77 -15.98
C TYR A 24 18.66 3.97 -14.49
N ALA A 25 19.47 4.97 -14.14
CA ALA A 25 19.71 5.35 -12.77
C ALA A 25 19.42 6.84 -12.58
N GLY A 26 18.67 7.19 -11.56
CA GLY A 26 18.56 8.55 -11.05
C GLY A 26 19.52 8.72 -9.87
N THR A 27 20.23 9.85 -9.82
CA THR A 27 21.27 10.09 -8.82
C THR A 27 21.05 11.38 -8.05
N ALA A 28 21.65 11.47 -6.86
CA ALA A 28 21.56 12.63 -5.99
C ALA A 28 22.10 13.93 -6.62
N PHE A 29 23.17 13.85 -7.41
CA PHE A 29 23.92 15.03 -7.88
C PHE A 29 24.24 15.04 -9.39
N HIS A 30 24.08 13.92 -10.10
CA HIS A 30 24.51 13.78 -11.49
C HIS A 30 23.35 13.58 -12.46
N GLY A 31 22.10 13.83 -12.03
CA GLY A 31 20.92 13.65 -12.86
C GLY A 31 20.65 12.17 -13.16
N ALA A 32 20.26 11.91 -14.41
CA ALA A 32 19.95 10.59 -14.93
C ALA A 32 21.12 9.99 -15.72
N LEU A 33 21.34 8.69 -15.52
CA LEU A 33 22.31 7.87 -16.22
C LEU A 33 21.59 6.72 -16.94
N MET A 34 22.18 6.23 -18.03
CA MET A 34 21.72 5.06 -18.76
C MET A 34 22.88 4.10 -18.97
N SER A 35 22.61 2.82 -18.80
CA SER A 35 23.46 1.70 -19.18
C SER A 35 22.81 0.96 -20.34
N LEU A 36 23.61 0.46 -21.28
CA LEU A 36 23.18 -0.40 -22.38
C LEU A 36 23.78 -1.81 -22.32
N ASP A 37 24.53 -2.11 -21.26
CA ASP A 37 25.32 -3.34 -21.11
C ASP A 37 25.10 -4.01 -19.75
N GLY A 38 23.90 -3.88 -19.19
CA GLY A 38 23.52 -4.56 -17.94
C GLY A 38 24.17 -3.96 -16.69
N GLY A 39 24.58 -2.69 -16.75
CA GLY A 39 25.12 -1.93 -15.63
C GLY A 39 26.64 -1.90 -15.56
N ASN A 40 27.34 -2.44 -16.57
CA ASN A 40 28.80 -2.42 -16.61
C ASN A 40 29.35 -1.02 -16.91
N THR A 41 28.70 -0.27 -17.80
CA THR A 41 29.04 1.12 -18.11
C THR A 41 27.82 2.01 -18.10
N TRP A 42 28.02 3.28 -17.71
CA TRP A 42 26.95 4.25 -17.55
C TRP A 42 27.31 5.55 -18.26
N SER A 43 26.33 6.14 -18.95
CA SER A 43 26.44 7.42 -19.65
C SER A 43 25.35 8.38 -19.19
N SER A 44 25.69 9.65 -19.03
CA SER A 44 24.71 10.67 -18.64
C SER A 44 23.69 10.94 -19.75
N ILE A 45 22.43 11.05 -19.37
CA ILE A 45 21.29 11.32 -20.26
C ILE A 45 20.54 12.56 -19.76
N ASN A 46 21.26 13.67 -19.58
CA ASN A 46 20.78 14.86 -18.85
C ASN A 46 20.30 16.02 -19.74
N ALA A 47 20.25 15.86 -21.07
CA ALA A 47 19.88 16.97 -21.94
C ALA A 47 18.45 17.46 -21.63
N GLY A 48 18.30 18.74 -21.30
CA GLY A 48 17.02 19.34 -20.89
C GLY A 48 16.71 19.27 -19.39
N LEU A 49 17.51 18.55 -18.59
CA LEU A 49 17.46 18.66 -17.13
C LEU A 49 18.28 19.88 -16.67
N PRO A 50 17.88 20.53 -15.56
CA PRO A 50 18.72 21.55 -14.92
C PRO A 50 20.08 20.98 -14.48
N PRO A 51 21.13 21.82 -14.40
CA PRO A 51 22.41 21.42 -13.83
C PRO A 51 22.26 20.91 -12.39
N ALA A 52 23.03 19.88 -12.03
CA ALA A 52 23.02 19.28 -10.68
C ALA A 52 21.62 18.86 -10.17
N THR A 53 20.73 18.45 -11.09
CA THR A 53 19.40 17.96 -10.72
C THR A 53 19.50 16.68 -9.91
N THR A 54 18.91 16.69 -8.71
CA THR A 54 18.64 15.48 -7.93
C THR A 54 17.44 14.74 -8.50
N ILE A 55 17.62 13.44 -8.78
CA ILE A 55 16.53 12.53 -9.14
C ILE A 55 16.17 11.70 -7.91
N ASN A 56 14.99 11.98 -7.33
CA ASN A 56 14.48 11.29 -6.14
C ASN A 56 13.88 9.92 -6.51
N ALA A 57 13.18 9.85 -7.64
CA ALA A 57 12.66 8.62 -8.22
C ALA A 57 12.68 8.69 -9.75
N LEU A 58 12.96 7.56 -10.38
CA LEU A 58 12.99 7.40 -11.83
C LEU A 58 12.14 6.19 -12.19
N THR A 59 11.21 6.35 -13.11
CA THR A 59 10.35 5.26 -13.57
C THR A 59 10.23 5.29 -15.09
N ILE A 60 9.98 4.12 -15.67
CA ILE A 60 9.78 3.95 -17.10
C ILE A 60 8.35 3.48 -17.36
N ASP A 61 7.63 4.23 -18.19
CA ASP A 61 6.44 3.70 -18.85
C ASP A 61 6.91 3.02 -20.14
N ILE A 62 7.01 1.69 -20.05
CA ILE A 62 7.53 0.87 -21.13
C ILE A 62 6.60 0.87 -22.36
N ASP A 63 5.32 1.20 -22.21
CA ASP A 63 4.33 1.20 -23.30
C ASP A 63 4.38 2.47 -24.15
N SER A 64 4.91 3.55 -23.60
CA SER A 64 5.04 4.85 -24.26
C SER A 64 6.49 5.26 -24.51
N ASP A 65 7.46 4.42 -24.12
CA ASP A 65 8.89 4.73 -24.14
C ASP A 65 9.24 6.00 -23.33
N GLN A 66 8.40 6.34 -22.35
CA GLN A 66 8.55 7.52 -21.52
C GLN A 66 9.36 7.21 -20.26
N LEU A 67 10.32 8.09 -19.96
CA LEU A 67 10.92 8.15 -18.64
C LEU A 67 10.32 9.32 -17.86
N TRP A 68 10.10 9.08 -16.57
CA TRP A 68 9.56 10.05 -15.64
C TRP A 68 10.50 10.19 -14.46
N ALA A 69 10.88 11.43 -14.17
CA ALA A 69 11.79 11.80 -13.10
C ALA A 69 11.08 12.67 -12.07
N ALA A 70 11.04 12.20 -10.83
CA ALA A 70 10.72 13.00 -9.67
C ALA A 70 11.98 13.73 -9.20
N THR A 71 11.90 15.05 -9.06
CA THR A 71 13.06 15.90 -8.74
C THR A 71 12.77 16.87 -7.60
N ASN A 72 13.80 17.59 -7.16
CA ASN A 72 13.65 18.68 -6.19
C ASN A 72 12.99 19.94 -6.76
N SER A 73 12.58 19.94 -8.02
CA SER A 73 11.97 21.11 -8.69
C SER A 73 10.83 20.69 -9.63
N GLY A 74 10.08 19.65 -9.24
CA GLY A 74 8.95 19.14 -10.00
C GLY A 74 9.22 17.82 -10.73
N VAL A 75 8.35 17.52 -11.69
CA VAL A 75 8.38 16.34 -12.54
C VAL A 75 9.02 16.69 -13.88
N TYR A 76 9.93 15.84 -14.33
CA TYR A 76 10.47 15.87 -15.69
C TYR A 76 10.09 14.60 -16.43
N ARG A 77 9.82 14.73 -17.73
CA ARG A 77 9.50 13.62 -18.63
C ARG A 77 10.44 13.63 -19.82
N SER A 78 10.80 12.44 -20.28
CA SER A 78 11.44 12.22 -21.56
C SER A 78 10.57 11.30 -22.41
N ASP A 79 10.21 11.73 -23.62
CA ASP A 79 9.45 10.92 -24.59
C ASP A 79 10.36 10.10 -25.53
N ASN A 80 11.65 10.04 -25.23
CA ASN A 80 12.65 9.41 -26.09
C ASN A 80 13.73 8.68 -25.28
N ARG A 81 13.30 7.98 -24.22
CA ARG A 81 14.15 7.11 -23.39
C ARG A 81 15.36 7.83 -22.81
N GLY A 82 15.18 9.08 -22.39
CA GLY A 82 16.20 9.88 -21.71
C GLY A 82 17.06 10.75 -22.63
N LYS A 83 16.91 10.68 -23.96
CA LYS A 83 17.72 11.52 -24.87
C LYS A 83 17.50 13.00 -24.63
N THR A 84 16.26 13.42 -24.33
CA THR A 84 15.92 14.79 -23.94
C THR A 84 14.80 14.80 -22.90
N TRP A 85 14.87 15.74 -21.97
CA TRP A 85 13.90 15.95 -20.90
C TRP A 85 13.19 17.28 -21.01
N GLN A 86 11.96 17.33 -20.51
CA GLN A 86 11.15 18.54 -20.40
C GLN A 86 10.43 18.56 -19.05
N ALA A 87 10.21 19.76 -18.51
CA ALA A 87 9.45 19.94 -17.27
C ALA A 87 7.94 19.80 -17.52
N PHE A 88 7.27 19.00 -16.70
CA PHE A 88 5.81 18.79 -16.73
C PHE A 88 5.23 19.17 -15.37
N ASN A 89 5.12 20.47 -15.12
CA ASN A 89 4.83 21.01 -13.78
C ASN A 89 3.52 21.82 -13.67
N THR A 90 2.75 21.94 -14.74
CA THR A 90 1.52 22.74 -14.74
C THR A 90 0.52 22.19 -13.71
N GLY A 91 0.10 23.02 -12.76
CA GLY A 91 -0.80 22.60 -11.66
C GLY A 91 -0.08 22.01 -10.44
N LEU A 92 1.22 21.74 -10.50
CA LEU A 92 2.03 21.49 -9.30
C LEU A 92 2.42 22.82 -8.64
N PRO A 93 2.63 22.83 -7.31
CA PRO A 93 3.20 23.99 -6.66
C PRO A 93 4.61 24.31 -7.19
N SER A 94 4.92 25.61 -7.29
CA SER A 94 6.24 26.07 -7.76
C SER A 94 7.37 25.46 -6.93
N SER A 95 8.38 24.93 -7.64
CA SER A 95 9.57 24.29 -7.06
C SER A 95 9.26 23.22 -6.00
N VAL A 96 8.13 22.50 -6.15
CA VAL A 96 7.80 21.42 -5.23
C VAL A 96 8.80 20.27 -5.36
N VAL A 97 9.24 19.74 -4.22
CA VAL A 97 10.01 18.50 -4.19
C VAL A 97 9.06 17.33 -4.42
N VAL A 98 9.32 16.59 -5.49
CA VAL A 98 8.61 15.35 -5.83
C VAL A 98 9.46 14.20 -5.35
N ASN A 99 8.93 13.36 -4.46
CA ASN A 99 9.63 12.21 -3.91
C ASN A 99 9.42 10.98 -4.81
N SER A 100 8.22 10.83 -5.38
CA SER A 100 7.84 9.67 -6.20
C SER A 100 7.02 10.11 -7.40
N VAL A 101 7.23 9.48 -8.55
CA VAL A 101 6.36 9.61 -9.73
C VAL A 101 6.10 8.20 -10.27
N GLN A 102 4.84 7.90 -10.58
CA GLN A 102 4.44 6.56 -11.02
C GLN A 102 3.33 6.66 -12.08
N PRO A 103 3.59 6.28 -13.34
CA PRO A 103 2.56 6.15 -14.35
C PRO A 103 1.65 4.96 -14.05
N ASP A 104 0.38 5.09 -14.42
CA ASP A 104 -0.56 3.98 -14.43
C ASP A 104 -0.25 3.04 -15.61
N THR A 105 -0.18 1.74 -15.35
CA THR A 105 0.31 0.77 -16.33
C THR A 105 -0.82 0.20 -17.18
N VAL A 106 -0.77 0.44 -18.49
CA VAL A 106 -1.84 0.03 -19.42
C VAL A 106 -1.87 -1.49 -19.60
N VAL A 107 -0.70 -2.16 -19.61
CA VAL A 107 -0.59 -3.62 -19.76
C VAL A 107 -1.51 -4.38 -18.79
N ASN A 108 -1.73 -3.85 -17.59
CA ASN A 108 -2.53 -4.50 -16.56
C ASN A 108 -3.90 -3.86 -16.34
N GLY A 109 -4.42 -3.13 -17.34
CA GLY A 109 -5.75 -2.51 -17.29
C GLY A 109 -5.78 -1.11 -16.67
N GLY A 110 -4.62 -0.47 -16.53
CA GLY A 110 -4.51 0.94 -16.16
C GLY A 110 -4.89 1.87 -17.32
N THR A 111 -5.02 3.15 -17.02
CA THR A 111 -5.45 4.17 -17.97
C THR A 111 -4.26 4.93 -18.52
N ARG A 112 -4.08 4.90 -19.85
CA ARG A 112 -3.01 5.64 -20.52
C ARG A 112 -3.12 7.13 -20.20
N GLY A 113 -1.99 7.75 -19.87
CA GLY A 113 -1.94 9.18 -19.55
C GLY A 113 -2.36 9.50 -18.10
N VAL A 114 -2.69 8.51 -17.28
CA VAL A 114 -2.80 8.69 -15.82
C VAL A 114 -1.42 8.53 -15.19
N ILE A 115 -1.00 9.53 -14.41
CA ILE A 115 0.28 9.53 -13.69
C ILE A 115 0.06 10.12 -12.32
N PHE A 116 0.71 9.52 -11.32
CA PHE A 116 0.66 9.93 -9.93
C PHE A 116 2.00 10.56 -9.53
N ALA A 117 1.94 11.63 -8.74
CA ALA A 117 3.09 12.32 -8.18
C ALA A 117 2.93 12.48 -6.67
N GLY A 118 3.90 11.94 -5.94
CA GLY A 118 4.01 12.03 -4.50
C GLY A 118 4.99 13.14 -4.16
N THR A 119 4.51 14.18 -3.49
CA THR A 119 5.31 15.37 -3.21
C THR A 119 5.45 15.59 -1.71
N LYS A 120 6.38 16.45 -1.30
CA LYS A 120 6.45 16.96 0.08
C LYS A 120 5.22 17.77 0.53
N ARG A 121 4.30 18.07 -0.39
CA ARG A 121 3.11 18.88 -0.14
C ARG A 121 1.81 18.11 -0.31
N GLY A 122 1.86 16.84 -0.67
CA GLY A 122 0.68 16.00 -0.91
C GLY A 122 0.75 15.17 -2.18
N PHE A 123 -0.33 14.45 -2.41
CA PHE A 123 -0.55 13.62 -3.60
C PHE A 123 -1.17 14.45 -4.74
N TYR A 124 -0.65 14.26 -5.94
CA TYR A 124 -1.16 14.83 -7.18
C TYR A 124 -1.32 13.75 -8.23
N PHE A 125 -2.25 13.96 -9.15
CA PHE A 125 -2.39 13.11 -10.32
C PHE A 125 -2.64 13.94 -11.58
N SER A 126 -2.31 13.39 -12.72
CA SER A 126 -2.64 13.89 -14.05
C SER A 126 -3.39 12.80 -14.82
N GLN A 127 -4.25 13.21 -15.76
CA GLN A 127 -4.98 12.31 -16.68
C GLN A 127 -4.66 12.63 -18.15
N ASP A 128 -3.71 13.54 -18.39
CA ASP A 128 -3.32 14.07 -19.68
C ASP A 128 -1.81 13.94 -19.89
N ALA A 129 -1.26 12.80 -19.45
CA ALA A 129 0.16 12.47 -19.56
C ALA A 129 1.08 13.53 -18.93
N GLY A 130 0.73 14.04 -17.75
CA GLY A 130 1.48 15.08 -17.02
C GLY A 130 1.29 16.50 -17.53
N GLY A 131 0.41 16.71 -18.52
CA GLY A 131 0.10 18.04 -19.06
C GLY A 131 -0.45 19.00 -18.00
N HIS A 132 -1.30 18.50 -17.10
CA HIS A 132 -1.83 19.23 -15.96
C HIS A 132 -2.03 18.32 -14.75
N TRP A 133 -1.55 18.76 -13.59
CA TRP A 133 -1.67 18.07 -12.31
C TRP A 133 -2.79 18.65 -11.46
N LYS A 134 -3.48 17.77 -10.72
CA LYS A 134 -4.59 18.13 -9.81
C LYS A 134 -4.45 17.38 -8.49
N THR A 135 -5.04 17.92 -7.43
CA THR A 135 -5.18 17.22 -6.15
C THR A 135 -6.32 16.21 -6.21
N SER A 136 -6.28 15.19 -5.35
CA SER A 136 -7.36 14.24 -5.12
C SER A 136 -8.64 14.89 -4.56
N SER A 137 -9.78 14.20 -4.68
CA SER A 137 -11.06 14.65 -4.12
C SER A 137 -10.99 14.76 -2.59
N GLU A 138 -10.43 13.73 -1.94
CA GLU A 138 -9.96 13.82 -0.56
C GLU A 138 -8.49 14.20 -0.55
N SER A 139 -8.22 15.48 -0.29
CA SER A 139 -6.90 16.06 -0.42
C SER A 139 -5.95 15.57 0.68
N LEU A 140 -4.78 15.06 0.28
CA LEU A 140 -3.63 14.80 1.16
C LEU A 140 -2.68 16.02 1.25
N VAL A 141 -3.18 17.23 1.01
CA VAL A 141 -2.37 18.46 1.08
C VAL A 141 -1.79 18.64 2.47
N GLY A 142 -0.49 18.93 2.53
CA GLY A 142 0.26 19.10 3.78
C GLY A 142 0.90 17.82 4.31
N THR A 143 0.58 16.67 3.72
CA THR A 143 1.19 15.37 4.07
C THR A 143 2.28 15.02 3.04
N SER A 144 3.51 14.73 3.47
CA SER A 144 4.54 14.25 2.53
C SER A 144 4.18 12.85 2.06
N ILE A 145 4.22 12.65 0.74
CA ILE A 145 4.07 11.35 0.09
C ILE A 145 5.47 10.88 -0.30
N HIS A 146 5.95 9.80 0.32
CA HIS A 146 7.31 9.30 0.11
C HIS A 146 7.38 8.30 -1.05
N VAL A 147 6.36 7.45 -1.17
CA VAL A 147 6.29 6.40 -2.19
C VAL A 147 4.85 6.24 -2.69
N ILE A 148 4.71 6.02 -3.98
CA ILE A 148 3.45 5.60 -4.61
C ILE A 148 3.66 4.20 -5.16
N TYR A 149 2.69 3.33 -4.92
CA TYR A 149 2.69 1.97 -5.43
C TYR A 149 1.33 1.64 -6.02
N VAL A 150 1.29 1.30 -7.30
CA VAL A 150 0.06 0.95 -8.03
C VAL A 150 -0.10 -0.57 -8.05
N ASP A 151 -1.26 -1.07 -7.68
CA ASP A 151 -1.54 -2.51 -7.73
C ASP A 151 -1.65 -2.97 -9.18
N PHE A 152 -0.71 -3.80 -9.61
CA PHE A 152 -0.70 -4.33 -10.97
C PHE A 152 -1.85 -5.31 -11.24
N HIS A 153 -2.56 -5.85 -10.24
CA HIS A 153 -3.74 -6.69 -10.49
C HIS A 153 -5.00 -5.85 -10.71
N LYS A 154 -5.03 -4.65 -10.12
CA LYS A 154 -6.16 -3.75 -10.12
C LYS A 154 -5.64 -2.32 -10.08
N PRO A 155 -5.31 -1.71 -11.23
CA PRO A 155 -4.61 -0.42 -11.24
C PRO A 155 -5.41 0.77 -10.67
N THR A 156 -6.72 0.61 -10.45
CA THR A 156 -7.49 1.59 -9.65
C THR A 156 -7.12 1.58 -8.17
N THR A 157 -6.45 0.52 -7.70
CA THR A 157 -5.96 0.43 -6.33
C THR A 157 -4.54 1.01 -6.25
N VAL A 158 -4.41 2.10 -5.49
CA VAL A 158 -3.16 2.84 -5.30
C VAL A 158 -2.83 2.88 -3.82
N PHE A 159 -1.60 2.53 -3.48
CA PHE A 159 -1.06 2.64 -2.13
C PHE A 159 -0.06 3.79 -2.06
N VAL A 160 -0.04 4.50 -0.94
CA VAL A 160 0.93 5.55 -0.66
C VAL A 160 1.55 5.36 0.71
N GLY A 161 2.87 5.55 0.79
CA GLY A 161 3.58 5.73 2.05
C GLY A 161 3.70 7.22 2.35
N THR A 162 3.33 7.61 3.57
CA THR A 162 3.26 9.01 4.01
C THR A 162 4.00 9.21 5.33
N ASP A 163 4.11 10.45 5.81
CA ASP A 163 4.64 10.76 7.15
C ASP A 163 3.83 10.16 8.31
N VAL A 164 2.55 9.81 8.08
CA VAL A 164 1.61 9.37 9.12
C VAL A 164 1.20 7.91 8.98
N GLY A 165 1.82 7.18 8.06
CA GLY A 165 1.56 5.77 7.80
C GLY A 165 1.27 5.49 6.33
N ALA A 166 0.71 4.32 6.05
CA ALA A 166 0.38 3.90 4.70
C ALA A 166 -1.14 3.98 4.44
N LEU A 167 -1.52 4.51 3.29
CA LEU A 167 -2.91 4.69 2.86
C LEU A 167 -3.17 3.93 1.55
N ARG A 168 -4.43 3.57 1.34
CA ARG A 168 -4.97 2.92 0.14
C ARG A 168 -6.11 3.74 -0.42
N SER A 169 -6.09 3.88 -1.74
CA SER A 169 -7.22 4.27 -2.57
C SER A 169 -7.65 3.06 -3.42
N ASP A 170 -8.95 2.93 -3.69
CA ASP A 170 -9.51 1.95 -4.63
C ASP A 170 -10.07 2.59 -5.91
N ASP A 171 -9.89 3.91 -6.04
CA ASP A 171 -10.45 4.77 -7.08
C ASP A 171 -9.39 5.69 -7.72
N SER A 172 -8.18 5.16 -7.94
CA SER A 172 -7.06 5.86 -8.60
C SER A 172 -6.63 7.14 -7.88
N GLY A 173 -6.61 7.10 -6.55
CA GLY A 173 -6.18 8.18 -5.68
C GLY A 173 -7.21 9.28 -5.46
N GLN A 174 -8.50 9.08 -5.77
CA GLN A 174 -9.53 10.09 -5.50
C GLN A 174 -9.90 10.17 -4.02
N THR A 175 -10.05 9.03 -3.35
CA THR A 175 -10.35 8.90 -1.92
C THR A 175 -9.37 7.97 -1.22
N TRP A 176 -9.16 8.15 0.09
CA TRP A 176 -8.12 7.44 0.84
C TRP A 176 -8.65 6.78 2.10
N SER A 177 -8.04 5.65 2.45
CA SER A 177 -8.35 4.89 3.68
C SER A 177 -7.10 4.23 4.23
N GLY A 178 -7.09 3.88 5.51
CA GLY A 178 -6.01 3.09 6.09
C GLY A 178 -5.98 1.65 5.55
N ILE A 179 -4.79 1.06 5.41
CA ILE A 179 -4.60 -0.26 4.76
C ILE A 179 -5.10 -1.45 5.61
N GLY A 180 -5.49 -1.22 6.87
CA GLY A 180 -6.03 -2.24 7.76
C GLY A 180 -5.04 -2.65 8.85
N PRO A 181 -5.33 -3.71 9.61
CA PRO A 181 -4.50 -4.11 10.74
C PRO A 181 -3.13 -4.63 10.27
N GLY A 182 -2.07 -4.28 11.01
CA GLY A 182 -0.69 -4.72 10.73
C GLY A 182 0.16 -3.73 9.93
N MET A 183 -0.44 -2.66 9.40
CA MET A 183 0.30 -1.60 8.70
C MET A 183 0.71 -0.46 9.64
N PRO A 184 1.83 0.23 9.35
CA PRO A 184 2.30 1.39 10.08
C PRO A 184 1.22 2.45 10.26
N LYS A 185 1.13 2.98 11.48
CA LYS A 185 0.32 4.16 11.84
C LYS A 185 1.20 5.14 12.59
N ASP A 186 0.96 6.43 12.37
CA ASP A 186 1.61 7.53 13.08
C ASP A 186 3.15 7.54 12.94
N GLN A 187 3.65 6.99 11.83
CA GLN A 187 5.08 6.95 11.50
C GLN A 187 5.31 6.96 9.99
N PRO A 188 6.47 7.43 9.51
CA PRO A 188 6.75 7.53 8.09
C PRO A 188 6.89 6.17 7.43
N VAL A 189 6.34 6.03 6.22
CA VAL A 189 6.51 4.85 5.37
C VAL A 189 7.25 5.26 4.11
N TYR A 190 8.46 4.73 3.92
CA TYR A 190 9.38 5.14 2.87
C TYR A 190 9.38 4.24 1.64
N SER A 191 8.95 2.98 1.79
CA SER A 191 8.88 2.04 0.68
C SER A 191 7.69 1.09 0.83
N LEU A 192 7.12 0.72 -0.31
CA LEU A 192 6.03 -0.24 -0.45
C LEU A 192 6.39 -1.22 -1.57
N THR A 193 6.17 -2.51 -1.35
CA THR A 193 6.42 -3.54 -2.37
C THR A 193 5.54 -4.77 -2.18
N TRP A 194 5.16 -5.43 -3.27
CA TRP A 194 4.52 -6.74 -3.21
C TRP A 194 5.53 -7.82 -2.79
N GLY A 195 5.05 -8.78 -2.00
CA GLY A 195 5.73 -10.03 -1.70
C GLY A 195 5.87 -10.90 -2.95
N THR A 196 6.98 -11.62 -3.04
CA THR A 196 7.37 -12.39 -4.23
C THR A 196 6.73 -13.78 -4.34
N GLY A 197 5.97 -14.22 -3.34
CA GLY A 197 5.36 -15.56 -3.32
C GLY A 197 4.17 -15.68 -4.28
N ASP A 198 3.08 -15.00 -3.94
CA ASP A 198 1.82 -14.98 -4.71
C ASP A 198 1.34 -13.56 -5.03
N TYR A 199 2.19 -12.56 -4.79
CA TYR A 199 1.86 -11.14 -4.90
C TYR A 199 0.60 -10.72 -4.14
N SER A 200 0.22 -11.46 -3.08
CA SER A 200 -0.94 -11.13 -2.23
C SER A 200 -0.59 -10.25 -1.04
N GLN A 201 0.71 -10.10 -0.76
CA GLN A 201 1.23 -9.50 0.47
C GLN A 201 1.89 -8.15 0.21
N LEU A 202 1.39 -7.07 0.81
CA LEU A 202 2.03 -5.77 0.71
C LEU A 202 2.99 -5.58 1.89
N PHE A 203 4.26 -5.34 1.59
CA PHE A 203 5.27 -4.96 2.58
C PHE A 203 5.41 -3.45 2.63
N ALA A 204 5.58 -2.91 3.84
CA ALA A 204 5.90 -1.51 4.08
C ALA A 204 7.18 -1.39 4.89
N ALA A 205 8.12 -0.58 4.41
CA ALA A 205 9.31 -0.21 5.16
C ALA A 205 9.08 1.14 5.84
N ALA A 206 9.16 1.15 7.17
CA ALA A 206 9.17 2.31 8.04
C ALA A 206 10.43 2.23 8.92
N ASP A 207 10.31 2.44 10.24
CA ASP A 207 11.37 2.12 11.22
C ASP A 207 11.60 0.60 11.37
N ASP A 208 10.64 -0.21 10.93
CA ASP A 208 10.69 -1.67 10.84
C ASP A 208 10.00 -2.12 9.52
N VAL A 209 9.98 -3.42 9.24
CA VAL A 209 9.27 -4.02 8.10
C VAL A 209 7.90 -4.54 8.54
N TYR A 210 6.86 -4.03 7.90
CA TYR A 210 5.47 -4.36 8.19
C TYR A 210 4.88 -5.15 7.03
N LEU A 211 3.96 -6.07 7.37
CA LEU A 211 3.34 -6.98 6.43
C LEU A 211 1.82 -6.84 6.49
N TYR A 212 1.23 -6.58 5.33
CA TYR A 212 -0.20 -6.67 5.10
C TYR A 212 -0.54 -7.92 4.26
N PRO A 213 -1.23 -8.92 4.83
CA PRO A 213 -1.33 -10.27 4.25
C PRO A 213 -2.45 -10.49 3.21
N GLY A 214 -3.00 -9.46 2.55
CA GLY A 214 -4.01 -9.71 1.51
C GLY A 214 -4.70 -8.50 0.88
N THR A 215 -4.79 -8.46 -0.45
CA THR A 215 -5.50 -7.46 -1.27
C THR A 215 -7.02 -7.45 -1.14
N SER A 216 -7.63 -8.53 -0.67
CA SER A 216 -9.07 -8.58 -0.42
C SER A 216 -9.35 -8.34 1.06
N GLY A 217 -9.98 -7.22 1.40
CA GLY A 217 -10.79 -7.13 2.62
C GLY A 217 -11.91 -8.19 2.70
N GLY A 218 -12.03 -9.07 1.69
CA GLY A 218 -12.85 -10.27 1.69
C GLY A 218 -12.12 -11.50 2.24
N LEU A 219 -12.88 -12.37 2.90
CA LEU A 219 -12.40 -13.69 3.29
C LEU A 219 -11.95 -14.47 2.06
N THR A 220 -10.69 -14.88 2.01
CA THR A 220 -10.23 -15.88 1.03
C THR A 220 -11.01 -17.20 1.23
N LEU A 221 -11.14 -18.02 0.19
CA LEU A 221 -11.83 -19.31 0.29
C LEU A 221 -11.25 -20.17 1.44
N ASN A 222 -9.94 -20.14 1.63
CA ASN A 222 -9.27 -20.83 2.72
C ASN A 222 -9.65 -20.27 4.10
N ARG A 223 -9.77 -18.94 4.25
CA ARG A 223 -10.26 -18.32 5.49
C ARG A 223 -11.74 -18.61 5.75
N LEU A 224 -12.58 -18.63 4.71
CA LEU A 224 -13.99 -19.05 4.80
C LEU A 224 -14.10 -20.49 5.28
N ILE A 225 -13.34 -21.41 4.68
CA ILE A 225 -13.31 -22.82 5.09
C ILE A 225 -12.89 -22.93 6.56
N ALA A 226 -11.84 -22.22 6.99
CA ALA A 226 -11.39 -22.23 8.38
C ALA A 226 -12.47 -21.71 9.35
N ILE A 227 -13.17 -20.63 9.01
CA ILE A 227 -14.26 -20.07 9.83
C ILE A 227 -15.44 -21.05 9.89
N VAL A 228 -15.82 -21.67 8.78
CA VAL A 228 -16.91 -22.66 8.73
C VAL A 228 -16.56 -23.89 9.57
N ILE A 229 -15.32 -24.40 9.46
CA ILE A 229 -14.84 -25.52 10.29
C ILE A 229 -14.89 -25.15 11.77
N ALA A 230 -14.41 -23.96 12.16
CA ALA A 230 -14.46 -23.51 13.54
C ALA A 230 -15.90 -23.37 14.05
N ALA A 231 -16.80 -22.79 13.26
CA ALA A 231 -18.22 -22.67 13.61
C ALA A 231 -18.89 -24.04 13.78
N LEU A 232 -18.63 -25.00 12.89
CA LEU A 232 -19.12 -26.37 12.99
C LEU A 232 -18.58 -27.08 14.23
N PHE A 233 -17.29 -26.90 14.54
CA PHE A 233 -16.66 -27.45 15.74
C PHE A 233 -17.33 -26.93 17.02
N PHE A 234 -17.52 -25.61 17.15
CA PHE A 234 -18.19 -25.02 18.32
C PHE A 234 -19.68 -25.39 18.38
N TYR A 235 -20.37 -25.51 17.25
CA TYR A 235 -21.75 -25.99 17.20
C TYR A 235 -21.87 -27.44 17.70
N LEU A 236 -20.95 -28.32 17.27
CA LEU A 236 -20.88 -29.71 17.74
C LEU A 236 -20.59 -29.79 19.24
N LEU A 237 -19.62 -29.02 19.73
CA LEU A 237 -19.33 -28.91 21.17
C LEU A 237 -20.55 -28.45 21.96
N TYR A 238 -21.23 -27.40 21.49
CA TYR A 238 -22.46 -26.91 22.11
C TYR A 238 -23.54 -27.99 22.15
N ARG A 239 -23.75 -28.73 21.05
CA ARG A 239 -24.73 -29.82 20.98
C ARG A 239 -24.39 -30.97 21.94
N LEU A 240 -23.12 -31.33 22.05
CA LEU A 240 -22.63 -32.36 22.97
C LEU A 240 -22.78 -31.93 24.43
N ALA A 241 -22.43 -30.68 24.75
CA ALA A 241 -22.63 -30.12 26.09
C ALA A 241 -24.11 -30.08 26.50
N ARG A 242 -25.00 -29.71 25.56
CA ARG A 242 -26.45 -29.70 25.78
C ARG A 242 -27.03 -31.11 25.96
N ARG A 243 -26.55 -32.10 25.19
CA ARG A 243 -26.92 -33.52 25.39
C ARG A 243 -26.48 -34.03 26.75
N ARG A 244 -25.24 -33.77 27.18
CA ARG A 244 -24.76 -34.15 28.52
C ARG A 244 -25.56 -33.50 29.64
N ARG A 245 -25.98 -32.23 29.50
CA ARG A 245 -26.90 -31.57 30.46
C ARG A 245 -28.27 -32.23 30.53
N LYS A 246 -28.84 -32.66 29.40
CA LYS A 246 -30.13 -33.38 29.37
C LYS A 246 -30.06 -34.76 30.02
N VAL A 247 -28.95 -35.48 29.82
CA VAL A 247 -28.74 -36.84 30.39
C VAL A 247 -28.41 -36.81 31.88
N ARG A 248 -27.83 -35.72 32.40
CA ARG A 248 -27.52 -35.58 33.85
C ARG A 248 -28.72 -35.09 34.70
N ASN A 249 -29.82 -34.67 34.07
CA ASN A 249 -31.01 -34.13 34.74
C ASN A 249 -32.31 -34.99 34.77
N PRO A 250 -32.33 -36.32 34.54
CA PRO A 250 -33.56 -37.11 34.75
C PRO A 250 -33.89 -37.46 36.21
N GLU A 251 -32.93 -37.42 37.15
CA GLU A 251 -33.12 -38.08 38.47
C GLU A 251 -33.29 -37.15 39.69
N ARG A 252 -33.20 -35.82 39.54
CA ARG A 252 -33.37 -34.90 40.68
C ARG A 252 -34.81 -34.49 40.99
N THR A 253 -35.79 -34.94 40.21
CA THR A 253 -37.19 -34.49 40.35
C THR A 253 -38.10 -35.46 41.10
N LEU A 254 -37.61 -36.63 41.54
CA LEU A 254 -38.44 -37.64 42.23
C LEU A 254 -38.18 -37.76 43.74
N GLU A 255 -37.14 -37.13 44.30
CA GLU A 255 -36.88 -37.18 45.75
C GLU A 255 -37.49 -36.01 46.55
N GLN A 256 -37.94 -34.92 45.91
CA GLN A 256 -38.53 -33.78 46.63
C GLN A 256 -40.06 -33.85 46.83
N THR A 257 -40.77 -34.78 46.18
CA THR A 257 -42.22 -34.94 46.34
C THR A 257 -42.63 -36.06 47.31
N LYS A 258 -41.68 -36.82 47.88
CA LYS A 258 -41.98 -37.89 48.86
C LYS A 258 -41.68 -37.55 50.33
N GLY A 259 -41.13 -36.36 50.63
CA GLY A 259 -40.75 -35.97 52.00
C GLY A 259 -41.69 -34.98 52.70
N GLY A 260 -42.81 -34.59 52.07
CA GLY A 260 -43.64 -33.45 52.52
C GLY A 260 -44.98 -33.78 53.18
N GLU A 261 -45.43 -35.05 53.19
CA GLU A 261 -46.79 -35.40 53.64
C GLU A 261 -46.88 -36.08 55.03
N GLU A 262 -45.78 -36.31 55.74
CA GLU A 262 -45.81 -36.82 57.13
C GLU A 262 -45.50 -35.72 58.16
N ARG A 263 -46.42 -34.76 58.34
CA ARG A 263 -46.58 -34.05 59.64
C ARG A 263 -47.89 -33.25 59.68
N SER A 264 -49.00 -33.99 59.69
CA SER A 264 -50.23 -33.51 60.33
C SER A 264 -50.28 -34.05 61.76
N GLU A 265 -50.89 -33.25 62.64
CA GLU A 265 -51.56 -33.70 63.87
C GLU A 265 -50.67 -33.94 65.10
N LYS A 266 -50.42 -32.85 65.84
CA LYS A 266 -50.64 -32.80 67.30
C LYS A 266 -50.50 -31.37 67.82
N ASP A 267 -51.61 -30.86 68.33
CA ASP A 267 -51.73 -30.10 69.58
C ASP A 267 -52.73 -28.94 69.45
N SER A 268 -53.98 -29.29 69.72
CA SER A 268 -54.97 -28.42 70.35
C SER A 268 -54.79 -28.49 71.88
N VAL A 269 -55.11 -27.39 72.57
CA VAL A 269 -55.69 -27.26 73.93
C VAL A 269 -55.01 -26.15 74.77
N VAL A 270 -55.86 -25.17 75.12
CA VAL A 270 -55.83 -24.10 76.15
C VAL A 270 -54.94 -22.88 75.90
#